data_AF-A0AAV3NV07-F1
#
_entry.id   AF-A0AAV3NV07-F1
#
_cell.length_a   1.000
_cell.length_b   1.000
_cell.length_c   1.000
_cell.angle_alpha   90.00
_cell.angle_beta   90.00
_cell.angle_gamma   90.00
#
_symmetry.space_group_name_H-M   'P 1'
#
loop_
_entity.id
_entity.type
_entity.pdbx_description
1 polymer ?
#
loop_
_entity_poly.entity_id
_entity_poly.type
_entity_poly.pdbx_seq_one_letter_code
_entity_poly.pdbx_strand_id
1 'polypeptide(L)'
;MRNEKLVRKILKTLPKRFAHKVTAIEESQDFTTMMVDELIGNLTTFEMSLDEGESNKKKGIALKVTSEDVDDEDLVETMNMLAKNFNKFLKIFNKKP
;
A
#
# COMPACT_ATOMS: atom_id res chain seq x y z
N MET A 1 7.73 33.17 6.44
CA MET A 1 8.73 32.63 7.39
C MET A 1 8.22 31.51 8.31
N ARG A 2 7.07 31.63 9.00
CA ARG A 2 6.61 30.57 9.94
C ARG A 2 6.29 29.23 9.25
N ASN A 3 5.68 29.27 8.06
CA ASN A 3 5.28 28.05 7.34
C ASN A 3 6.46 27.36 6.66
N GLU A 4 7.37 28.11 6.04
CA GLU A 4 8.54 27.57 5.34
C GLU A 4 9.42 26.68 6.23
N LYS A 5 9.75 27.16 7.45
CA LYS A 5 10.55 26.39 8.41
C LYS A 5 9.84 25.09 8.83
N LEU A 6 8.51 25.13 8.94
CA LEU A 6 7.72 23.97 9.33
C LEU A 6 7.66 22.95 8.19
N VAL A 7 7.41 23.39 6.96
CA VAL A 7 7.43 22.56 5.74
C VAL A 7 8.77 21.83 5.62
N ARG A 8 9.89 22.55 5.74
CA ARG A 8 11.23 21.94 5.70
C ARG A 8 11.45 20.92 6.83
N LYS A 9 10.89 21.17 8.02
CA LYS A 9 11.01 20.24 9.15
C LYS A 9 10.20 18.97 8.88
N ILE A 10 8.99 19.08 8.35
CA ILE A 10 8.14 17.95 7.96
C ILE A 10 8.85 17.10 6.90
N LEU A 11 9.33 17.72 5.82
CA LEU A 11 10.03 17.01 4.74
C LEU A 11 11.27 16.26 5.24
N LYS A 12 12.05 16.87 6.15
CA LYS A 12 13.23 16.23 6.77
C LYS A 12 12.89 15.04 7.66
N THR A 13 11.69 14.99 8.24
CA THR A 13 11.26 13.87 9.10
C THR A 13 10.67 12.70 8.33
N LEU A 14 10.45 12.82 7.01
CA LEU A 14 9.81 11.77 6.24
C LEU A 14 10.70 10.53 6.09
N PRO A 15 10.12 9.31 6.06
CA PRO A 15 10.87 8.09 5.81
C PRO A 15 11.48 8.04 4.40
N LYS A 16 12.54 7.24 4.22
CA LYS A 16 13.26 7.08 2.94
C LYS A 16 12.37 6.72 1.74
N ARG A 17 11.22 6.05 1.96
CA ARG A 17 10.25 5.74 0.90
C ARG A 17 9.68 6.97 0.18
N PHE A 18 9.69 8.13 0.85
CA PHE A 18 9.27 9.40 0.28
C PHE A 18 10.41 10.17 -0.42
N ALA A 19 11.64 9.64 -0.46
CA ALA A 19 12.82 10.39 -0.95
C ALA A 19 12.60 11.00 -2.35
N HIS A 20 12.09 10.21 -3.30
CA HIS A 20 11.81 10.69 -4.66
C HIS A 20 10.77 11.81 -4.69
N LYS A 21 9.77 11.76 -3.79
CA LYS A 21 8.74 12.80 -3.67
C LYS A 21 9.29 14.07 -3.01
N VAL A 22 10.16 13.93 -2.00
CA VAL A 22 10.83 15.07 -1.34
C VAL A 22 11.72 15.81 -2.33
N THR A 23 12.54 15.10 -3.11
CA THR A 23 13.39 15.70 -4.15
C THR A 23 12.58 16.46 -5.19
N ALA A 24 11.49 15.87 -5.69
CA ALA A 24 10.62 16.54 -6.65
C ALA A 24 9.99 17.83 -6.08
N ILE A 25 9.64 17.85 -4.80
CA ILE A 25 9.11 19.05 -4.14
C ILE A 25 10.22 20.10 -3.97
N GLU A 26 11.42 19.69 -3.57
CA GLU A 26 12.60 20.57 -3.43
C GLU A 26 13.01 21.22 -4.76
N GLU A 27 12.84 20.53 -5.89
CA GLU A 27 13.19 21.04 -7.22
C GLU A 27 12.10 21.92 -7.86
N SER A 28 10.82 21.71 -7.54
CA SER A 28 9.69 22.30 -8.28
C SER A 28 8.97 23.45 -7.57
N GLN A 29 9.13 23.60 -6.24
CA GLN A 29 8.32 24.53 -5.45
C GLN A 29 9.17 25.37 -4.51
N ASP A 30 8.79 26.63 -4.37
CA ASP A 30 9.34 27.54 -3.39
C ASP A 30 8.57 27.36 -2.06
N PHE A 31 9.25 26.93 -0.99
CA PHE A 31 8.62 26.59 0.30
C PHE A 31 7.94 27.76 1.02
N THR A 32 8.11 28.97 0.48
CA THR A 32 7.55 30.21 0.99
C THR A 32 6.05 30.35 0.72
N THR A 33 5.55 29.73 -0.35
CA THR A 33 4.15 29.82 -0.79
C THR A 33 3.31 28.60 -0.42
N MET A 34 3.95 27.46 -0.15
CA MET A 34 3.26 26.20 0.16
C MET A 34 2.52 26.26 1.51
N MET A 35 1.24 25.90 1.48
CA MET A 35 0.44 25.73 2.70
C MET A 35 0.74 24.37 3.33
N VAL A 36 0.79 24.34 4.68
CA VAL A 36 1.12 23.11 5.43
C VAL A 36 0.02 22.06 5.26
N ASP A 37 -1.24 22.48 5.25
CA ASP A 37 -2.38 21.58 5.05
C ASP A 37 -2.35 20.93 3.67
N GLU A 38 -1.95 21.70 2.65
CA GLU A 38 -1.77 21.19 1.29
C GLU A 38 -0.63 20.16 1.22
N LEU A 39 0.49 20.43 1.88
CA LEU A 39 1.61 19.49 1.97
C LEU A 39 1.18 18.17 2.64
N ILE A 40 0.45 18.25 3.75
CA ILE A 40 -0.05 17.06 4.46
C ILE A 40 -1.02 16.28 3.57
N GLY A 41 -1.94 16.96 2.87
CA GLY A 41 -2.83 16.33 1.91
C GLY A 41 -2.08 15.60 0.79
N ASN A 42 -1.08 16.25 0.19
CA ASN A 42 -0.26 15.67 -0.87
C ASN A 42 0.53 14.43 -0.40
N LEU A 43 1.08 14.47 0.82
CA LEU A 43 1.80 13.34 1.40
C LEU A 43 0.88 12.16 1.72
N THR A 44 -0.34 12.44 2.21
CA THR A 44 -1.34 11.42 2.55
C THR A 44 -1.80 10.67 1.30
N THR A 45 -2.12 11.40 0.22
CA THR A 45 -2.50 10.81 -1.07
C THR A 45 -1.37 9.96 -1.63
N PHE A 46 -0.12 10.43 -1.54
CA PHE A 46 1.04 9.67 -2.00
C PHE A 46 1.25 8.36 -1.21
N GLU A 47 1.03 8.39 0.11
CA GLU A 47 1.08 7.18 0.94
C GLU A 47 0.01 6.17 0.53
N MET A 48 -1.23 6.61 0.28
CA MET A 48 -2.30 5.73 -0.22
C MET A 48 -1.92 5.08 -1.56
N SER A 49 -1.32 5.84 -2.48
CA SER A 49 -0.86 5.30 -3.76
C SER A 49 0.31 4.31 -3.62
N LEU A 50 1.18 4.48 -2.61
CA LEU A 50 2.25 3.52 -2.32
C LEU A 50 1.69 2.19 -1.80
N ASP A 51 0.71 2.23 -0.89
CA ASP A 51 0.08 1.03 -0.33
C ASP A 51 -0.67 0.21 -1.40
N GLU A 52 -1.29 0.87 -2.38
CA GLU A 52 -1.88 0.20 -3.54
C GLU A 52 -0.82 -0.52 -4.39
N GLY A 53 0.36 0.09 -4.58
CA GLY A 53 1.47 -0.51 -5.31
C GLY A 53 2.13 -1.70 -4.61
N GLU A 54 2.28 -1.66 -3.28
CA GLU A 54 2.89 -2.74 -2.49
C GLU A 54 1.92 -3.92 -2.24
N SER A 55 0.60 -3.67 -2.30
CA SER A 55 -0.42 -4.70 -2.03
C SER A 55 -0.67 -5.68 -3.20
N ASN A 56 -0.17 -5.40 -4.40
CA ASN A 56 -0.40 -6.21 -5.60
C ASN A 56 0.41 -7.52 -5.70
N LYS A 57 1.12 -7.92 -4.63
CA LYS A 57 1.66 -9.29 -4.50
C LYS A 57 0.84 -10.18 -3.55
N LYS A 58 -0.37 -9.77 -3.17
CA LYS A 58 -1.32 -10.70 -2.56
C LYS A 58 -1.85 -11.59 -3.69
N LYS A 59 -1.25 -12.78 -3.85
CA LYS A 59 -1.81 -13.88 -4.64
C LYS A 59 -3.24 -14.14 -4.13
N GLY A 60 -4.22 -13.48 -4.75
CA GLY A 60 -5.63 -13.67 -4.46
C GLY A 60 -6.08 -15.00 -5.06
N ILE A 61 -6.87 -15.76 -4.32
CA ILE A 61 -7.48 -16.98 -4.85
C ILE A 61 -8.67 -16.54 -5.70
N ALA A 62 -8.48 -16.42 -7.02
CA ALA A 62 -9.56 -16.18 -7.96
C ALA A 62 -10.13 -17.52 -8.45
N LEU A 63 -11.45 -17.69 -8.39
CA LEU A 63 -12.13 -18.86 -8.94
C LEU A 63 -12.15 -18.74 -10.47
N LYS A 64 -11.15 -19.35 -11.13
CA LYS A 64 -11.09 -19.42 -12.60
C LYS A 64 -11.97 -20.58 -13.07
N VAL A 65 -13.08 -20.28 -13.74
CA VAL A 65 -13.92 -21.27 -14.42
C VAL A 65 -13.55 -21.25 -15.90
N THR A 66 -12.69 -22.16 -16.33
CA THR A 66 -12.37 -22.38 -17.75
C THR A 66 -12.75 -23.80 -18.13
N SER A 67 -13.42 -23.95 -19.28
CA SER A 67 -13.81 -25.25 -19.85
C SER A 67 -12.67 -25.95 -20.61
N GLU A 68 -11.43 -25.49 -20.42
CA GLU A 68 -10.22 -25.95 -21.11
C GLU A 68 -9.14 -26.24 -20.06
N ASP A 69 -8.33 -27.27 -20.36
CA ASP A 69 -7.33 -27.94 -19.52
C ASP A 69 -6.55 -26.96 -18.61
N VAL A 70 -6.97 -26.88 -17.35
CA VAL A 70 -6.23 -26.19 -16.30
C VAL A 70 -5.15 -27.15 -15.83
N ASP A 71 -3.89 -26.71 -15.79
CA ASP A 71 -2.81 -27.53 -15.23
C ASP A 71 -3.19 -28.00 -13.82
N ASP A 72 -3.18 -29.32 -13.60
CA ASP A 72 -3.58 -29.93 -12.32
C ASP A 72 -2.74 -29.39 -11.16
N GLU A 73 -1.49 -29.01 -11.41
CA GLU A 73 -0.61 -28.38 -10.42
C GLU A 73 -1.13 -27.00 -9.97
N ASP A 74 -1.63 -26.18 -10.88
CA ASP A 74 -2.21 -24.87 -10.57
C ASP A 74 -3.55 -25.02 -9.79
N LEU A 75 -4.34 -26.03 -10.14
CA LEU A 75 -5.57 -26.38 -9.42
C LEU A 75 -5.27 -26.86 -8.00
N VAL A 76 -4.25 -27.70 -7.83
CA VAL A 76 -3.81 -28.19 -6.51
C VAL A 76 -3.23 -27.06 -5.66
N GLU A 77 -2.44 -26.15 -6.24
CA GLU A 77 -1.94 -24.96 -5.52
C GLU A 77 -3.10 -24.08 -5.03
N THR A 78 -4.07 -23.79 -5.90
CA THR A 78 -5.25 -22.97 -5.54
C THR A 78 -6.14 -23.63 -4.49
N MET A 79 -6.41 -24.94 -4.59
CA MET A 79 -7.14 -25.70 -3.56
C MET A 79 -6.42 -25.70 -2.21
N ASN A 80 -5.10 -25.87 -2.21
CA ASN A 80 -4.28 -25.83 -1.00
C ASN A 80 -4.33 -24.46 -0.32
N MET A 81 -4.30 -23.37 -1.09
CA MET A 81 -4.45 -22.02 -0.56
C MET A 81 -5.86 -21.80 0.03
N LEU A 82 -6.90 -22.31 -0.62
CA LEU A 82 -8.28 -22.20 -0.16
C LEU A 82 -8.49 -22.95 1.17
N ALA A 83 -8.00 -24.19 1.26
CA ALA A 83 -8.05 -24.98 2.49
C ALA A 83 -7.31 -24.31 3.66
N LYS A 84 -6.14 -23.71 3.39
CA LYS A 84 -5.37 -22.95 4.40
C LYS A 84 -6.16 -21.75 4.92
N ASN A 85 -6.82 -21.00 4.03
CA ASN A 85 -7.63 -19.84 4.41
C ASN A 85 -8.90 -20.24 5.17
N PHE A 86 -9.55 -21.35 4.78
CA PHE A 86 -10.70 -21.90 5.48
C PHE A 86 -10.35 -22.35 6.90
N ASN A 87 -9.19 -23.00 7.09
CA ASN A 87 -8.71 -23.37 8.43
C ASN A 87 -8.39 -22.15 9.30
N LYS A 88 -7.86 -21.06 8.73
CA LYS A 88 -7.67 -19.80 9.47
C LYS A 88 -9.01 -19.22 9.91
N PHE A 89 -10.01 -19.22 9.02
CA PHE A 89 -11.36 -18.76 9.33
C PHE A 89 -11.99 -19.59 10.46
N LEU A 90 -11.94 -20.93 10.38
CA LEU A 90 -12.45 -21.81 11.43
C LEU A 90 -11.75 -21.59 12.78
N LYS A 91 -10.45 -21.31 12.81
CA LYS A 91 -9.72 -20.98 14.04
C LYS A 91 -10.19 -19.68 14.67
N ILE A 92 -10.60 -18.70 13.88
CA ILE A 92 -11.17 -17.44 14.38
C ILE A 92 -12.56 -17.70 14.98
N PHE A 93 -13.38 -18.51 14.33
CA PHE A 93 -14.74 -18.83 14.79
C PHE A 93 -14.77 -19.80 15.97
N ASN A 94 -13.86 -20.77 16.03
CA ASN A 94 -13.77 -21.73 17.13
C ASN A 94 -12.98 -21.21 18.34
N LYS A 95 -12.48 -19.98 18.28
CA LYS A 95 -11.94 -19.30 19.46
C LYS A 95 -13.14 -18.88 20.31
N LYS A 96 -13.57 -19.77 21.21
CA LYS A 96 -14.60 -19.46 22.23
C LYS A 96 -14.21 -18.15 22.96
N PRO A 97 -15.20 -17.33 23.35
CA PRO A 97 -14.95 -16.21 24.25
C PRO A 97 -14.36 -16.67 25.58
#